data_AF-A0A927PC96-F1
#
_entry.id   AF-A0A927PC96-F1
#
_cell.length_a   1.000
_cell.length_b   1.000
_cell.length_c   1.000
_cell.angle_alpha   90.00
_cell.angle_beta   90.00
_cell.angle_gamma   90.00
#
_symmetry.space_group_name_H-M   'P 1'
#
loop_
_entity.id
_entity.type
_entity.pdbx_description
1 polymer ?
#
loop_
_entity_poly.entity_id
_entity_poly.type
_entity_poly.pdbx_seq_one_letter_code
_entity_poly.pdbx_strand_id
1 'polypeptide(L)'
;MAKSKIITAGEKIAENVQEGYKKIEKGVVDGYKAIEKGVVDGYKAIEKGVVDGYAKLEDKFVDKYLTHEGETVEEAKARLKKEQEANEEKENEDK
;
A
#
# COMPACT_ATOMS: atom_id res chain seq x y z
N MET A 1 27.59 -35.42 -43.63
CA MET A 1 27.01 -34.65 -44.75
C MET A 1 26.92 -33.19 -44.32
N ALA A 2 27.37 -32.24 -45.13
CA ALA A 2 27.21 -30.82 -44.83
C ALA A 2 25.72 -30.42 -44.94
N LYS A 3 25.22 -29.60 -44.01
CA LYS A 3 23.85 -29.06 -44.08
C LYS A 3 23.70 -28.14 -45.30
N SER A 4 22.54 -28.18 -45.95
CA SER A 4 22.23 -27.27 -47.05
C SER A 4 22.00 -25.85 -46.53
N LYS A 5 22.26 -24.83 -47.37
CA LYS A 5 22.03 -23.42 -47.02
C LYS A 5 20.59 -23.12 -46.59
N ILE A 6 19.61 -23.84 -47.16
CA ILE A 6 18.19 -23.69 -46.83
C ILE A 6 17.92 -24.15 -45.39
N ILE A 7 18.46 -25.29 -44.96
CA ILE A 7 18.30 -25.79 -43.59
C ILE A 7 18.90 -24.80 -42.60
N THR A 8 20.12 -24.31 -42.85
CA THR A 8 20.77 -23.32 -41.98
C THR A 8 19.99 -22.00 -41.89
N ALA A 9 19.41 -21.53 -43.00
CA ALA A 9 18.57 -20.33 -42.99
C ALA A 9 17.29 -20.55 -42.17
N GLY A 10 16.64 -21.71 -42.31
CA GLY A 10 15.46 -22.07 -41.52
C GLY A 10 15.74 -22.14 -40.01
N GLU A 11 16.87 -22.72 -39.62
CA GLU A 11 17.31 -22.77 -38.21
C GLU A 11 17.48 -21.36 -37.62
N LYS A 12 18.17 -20.46 -38.33
CA LYS A 12 18.32 -19.06 -37.90
C LYS A 12 16.99 -18.32 -37.78
N ILE A 13 16.06 -18.57 -38.69
CA ILE A 13 14.72 -17.96 -38.60
C ILE A 13 14.00 -18.47 -37.35
N ALA A 14 14.06 -19.78 -37.08
CA ALA A 14 13.45 -20.37 -35.88
C ALA A 14 14.04 -19.81 -34.59
N GLU A 15 15.37 -19.67 -34.51
CA GLU A 15 16.07 -19.06 -33.37
C GLU A 15 15.61 -17.62 -33.15
N ASN A 16 15.62 -16.79 -34.19
CA ASN A 16 15.18 -15.39 -34.10
C ASN A 16 13.72 -15.26 -33.66
N VAL A 17 12.84 -16.14 -34.17
CA VAL A 17 11.43 -16.18 -33.79
C VAL A 17 11.29 -16.53 -32.30
N GLN A 18 12.00 -17.56 -31.82
CA GLN A 18 12.00 -17.93 -30.41
C GLN A 18 12.52 -16.82 -29.50
N GLU A 19 13.59 -16.13 -29.89
CA GLU A 19 14.09 -14.97 -29.16
C GLU A 19 13.09 -13.81 -29.13
N GLY A 20 12.42 -13.55 -30.25
CA GLY A 20 11.34 -12.56 -30.34
C GLY A 20 10.22 -12.86 -29.35
N TYR A 21 9.75 -14.11 -29.32
CA TYR A 21 8.73 -14.54 -28.35
C TYR A 21 9.18 -14.36 -26.90
N LYS A 22 10.40 -14.78 -26.55
CA LYS A 22 10.94 -14.61 -25.19
C LYS A 22 11.01 -13.14 -24.76
N LYS A 23 11.38 -12.24 -25.68
CA LYS A 23 11.42 -10.79 -25.42
C LYS A 23 10.02 -10.23 -25.16
N ILE A 24 9.03 -10.64 -25.96
CA ILE A 24 7.63 -10.23 -25.79
C ILE A 24 7.10 -10.74 -24.45
N GLU A 25 7.28 -12.02 -24.14
CA GLU A 25 6.85 -12.63 -22.88
C GLU A 25 7.43 -11.88 -21.68
N LYS A 26 8.75 -11.62 -21.69
CA LYS A 26 9.40 -10.85 -20.63
C LYS A 26 8.81 -9.44 -20.51
N GLY A 27 8.65 -8.73 -21.62
CA GLY A 27 8.08 -7.38 -21.62
C GLY A 27 6.67 -7.33 -21.05
N VAL A 28 5.83 -8.33 -21.37
CA VAL A 28 4.48 -8.45 -20.82
C VAL A 28 4.53 -8.69 -19.31
N VAL A 29 5.34 -9.65 -18.84
CA VAL A 29 5.48 -9.93 -17.41
C VAL A 29 6.00 -8.72 -16.63
N ASP A 30 7.01 -8.03 -17.15
CA ASP A 30 7.58 -6.84 -16.51
C ASP A 30 6.55 -5.70 -16.48
N GLY A 31 5.77 -5.52 -17.54
CA GLY A 31 4.67 -4.56 -17.60
C GLY A 31 3.59 -4.83 -16.54
N TYR A 32 3.15 -6.08 -16.39
CA TYR A 32 2.19 -6.45 -15.35
C TYR A 32 2.72 -6.19 -13.94
N LYS A 33 3.98 -6.57 -13.66
CA LYS A 33 4.62 -6.31 -12.36
C LYS A 33 4.70 -4.81 -12.06
N ALA A 34 5.01 -3.99 -13.05
CA ALA A 34 5.07 -2.54 -12.88
C ALA A 34 3.70 -1.94 -12.54
N ILE A 35 2.64 -2.41 -13.21
CA ILE A 35 1.25 -2.00 -12.93
C ILE A 35 0.84 -2.41 -11.52
N GLU A 36 1.05 -3.68 -11.16
CA GLU A 36 0.74 -4.21 -9.82
C GLU A 36 1.43 -3.38 -8.73
N LYS A 37 2.74 -3.14 -8.87
CA LYS A 37 3.49 -2.31 -7.94
C LYS A 37 2.92 -0.90 -7.84
N GLY A 38 2.64 -0.26 -8.97
CA GLY A 38 2.07 1.09 -9.01
C GLY A 38 0.72 1.20 -8.30
N VAL A 39 -0.15 0.19 -8.48
CA VAL A 39 -1.45 0.11 -7.81
C VAL A 39 -1.27 -0.03 -6.30
N VAL A 40 -0.45 -0.97 -5.84
CA VAL A 40 -0.20 -1.22 -4.41
C VAL A 40 0.41 0.01 -3.74
N ASP A 41 1.40 0.64 -4.36
CA ASP A 41 2.04 1.85 -3.83
C ASP A 41 1.05 3.02 -3.76
N GLY A 42 0.20 3.18 -4.78
CA GLY A 42 -0.86 4.18 -4.80
C GLY A 42 -1.85 4.03 -3.66
N TYR A 43 -2.33 2.79 -3.41
CA TYR A 43 -3.23 2.50 -2.29
C TYR A 43 -2.60 2.83 -0.94
N LYS A 44 -1.35 2.40 -0.71
CA LYS A 44 -0.61 2.70 0.53
C LYS A 44 -0.42 4.20 0.75
N ALA A 45 -0.16 4.96 -0.31
CA ALA A 45 0.00 6.41 -0.22
C ALA A 45 -1.31 7.09 0.20
N ILE A 46 -2.44 6.67 -0.36
CA ILE A 46 -3.78 7.17 0.01
C ILE A 46 -4.09 6.82 1.46
N GLU A 47 -3.93 5.57 1.85
CA GLU A 47 -4.17 5.10 3.22
C GLU A 47 -3.36 5.92 4.23
N LYS A 48 -2.05 6.06 4.01
CA LYS A 48 -1.18 6.86 4.85
C LYS A 48 -1.63 8.32 4.92
N GLY A 49 -1.99 8.92 3.78
CA GLY A 49 -2.47 10.30 3.73
C GLY A 49 -3.76 10.52 4.53
N VAL A 50 -4.70 9.58 4.47
CA VAL A 50 -5.95 9.62 5.23
C VAL A 50 -5.70 9.46 6.72
N VAL A 51 -4.93 8.45 7.13
CA VAL A 51 -4.62 8.19 8.54
C VAL A 51 -3.85 9.35 9.17
N ASP A 52 -2.80 9.85 8.50
CA ASP A 52 -2.02 10.98 8.98
C ASP A 52 -2.86 12.27 9.04
N GLY A 53 -3.75 12.47 8.05
CA GLY A 53 -4.65 13.61 8.00
C GLY A 53 -5.65 13.60 9.14
N TYR A 54 -6.25 12.43 9.42
CA TYR A 54 -7.19 12.24 10.52
C TYR A 54 -6.50 12.44 11.88
N ALA A 55 -5.34 11.84 12.09
CA ALA A 55 -4.57 11.99 13.34
C ALA A 55 -4.30 13.48 13.65
N LYS A 56 -3.90 14.27 12.65
CA LYS A 56 -3.69 15.72 12.82
C LYS A 56 -4.97 16.49 13.10
N LEU A 57 -6.08 16.10 12.50
CA LEU A 57 -7.39 16.72 12.76
C LEU A 57 -7.82 16.44 14.20
N GLU A 58 -7.68 15.18 14.63
CA GLU A 58 -7.96 14.73 15.99
C GLU A 58 -7.09 15.47 17.00
N ASP A 59 -5.77 15.59 16.77
CA ASP A 59 -4.85 16.34 17.62
C ASP A 59 -5.32 17.79 17.82
N LYS A 60 -5.69 18.48 16.72
CA LYS A 60 -6.20 19.85 16.78
C LYS A 60 -7.54 19.95 17.48
N PHE A 61 -8.40 18.95 17.34
CA PHE A 61 -9.70 18.93 18.01
C PHE A 61 -9.52 18.79 19.52
N VAL A 62 -8.70 17.83 19.94
CA VAL A 62 -8.39 17.61 21.36
C VAL A 62 -7.73 18.84 21.95
N ASP A 63 -6.70 19.38 21.29
CA ASP A 63 -5.98 20.57 21.74
C ASP A 63 -6.91 21.78 21.92
N LYS A 64 -7.85 21.96 21.00
CA LYS A 64 -8.72 23.15 21.02
C LYS A 64 -9.89 23.02 21.99
N TYR A 65 -10.42 21.83 22.21
CA TYR A 65 -11.71 21.65 22.87
C TYR A 65 -11.69 20.76 24.10
N LEU A 66 -10.71 19.87 24.26
CA LEU A 66 -10.76 18.81 25.27
C LEU A 66 -9.58 18.80 26.25
N THR A 67 -8.51 19.54 25.97
CA THR A 67 -7.39 19.74 26.91
C THR A 67 -7.83 20.60 28.10
N HIS A 68 -7.19 20.37 29.24
CA HIS A 68 -7.26 21.22 30.42
C HIS A 68 -6.03 22.13 30.53
N GLU A 69 -6.07 23.15 31.40
CA GLU A 69 -4.94 24.08 31.57
C GLU A 69 -3.67 23.32 31.98
N GLY A 70 -2.61 23.49 31.19
CA GLY A 70 -1.33 22.82 31.41
C GLY A 70 -1.27 21.35 30.95
N GLU A 71 -2.35 20.81 30.40
CA GLU A 71 -2.39 19.44 29.84
C GLU A 71 -1.93 19.45 28.37
N THR A 72 -1.09 18.50 28.00
CA THR A 72 -0.71 18.26 26.60
C THR A 72 -1.79 17.44 25.86
N VAL A 73 -1.80 17.50 24.53
CA VAL A 73 -2.72 16.71 23.70
C VAL A 73 -2.60 15.20 23.96
N GLU A 74 -1.38 14.70 24.15
CA GLU A 74 -1.13 13.28 24.42
C GLU A 74 -1.70 12.86 25.78
N GLU A 75 -1.52 13.69 26.81
CA GLU A 75 -2.10 13.48 28.14
C GLU A 75 -3.63 13.51 28.09
N ALA A 76 -4.21 14.50 27.40
CA ALA A 76 -5.64 14.61 27.22
C ALA A 76 -6.23 13.36 26.52
N LYS A 77 -5.59 12.87 25.46
CA LYS A 77 -6.00 11.62 24.80
C LYS A 77 -5.93 10.41 25.73
N ALA A 78 -4.86 10.29 26.51
CA ALA A 78 -4.71 9.19 27.47
C ALA A 78 -5.79 9.24 28.57
N ARG A 79 -6.14 10.43 29.05
CA ARG A 79 -7.24 10.64 30.00
C ARG A 79 -8.60 10.29 29.39
N LEU A 80 -8.92 10.84 28.21
CA LEU A 80 -10.19 10.57 27.52
C LEU A 80 -10.41 9.08 27.26
N LYS A 81 -9.34 8.34 26.89
CA LYS A 81 -9.40 6.90 26.70
C LYS A 81 -9.79 6.17 28.00
N LYS A 82 -9.16 6.51 29.12
CA LYS A 82 -9.50 5.93 30.44
C LYS A 82 -10.92 6.27 30.88
N GLU A 83 -11.37 7.50 30.62
CA GLU A 83 -12.74 7.94 30.91
C GLU A 83 -13.77 7.15 30.08
N GLN A 84 -13.48 6.87 28.79
CA GLN A 84 -14.33 6.03 27.95
C GLN A 84 -14.40 4.59 28.48
N GLU A 85 -13.25 3.95 28.75
CA GLU A 85 -13.19 2.57 29.28
C GLU A 85 -13.99 2.45 30.59
N ALA A 86 -13.82 3.40 31.52
CA ALA A 86 -14.56 3.41 32.78
C ALA A 86 -16.07 3.64 32.61
N ASN A 87 -16.49 4.37 31.58
CA ASN A 87 -17.91 4.58 31.29
C ASN A 87 -18.54 3.33 30.66
N GLU A 88 -17.82 2.63 29.78
CA GLU A 88 -18.25 1.37 29.19
C GLU A 88 -18.39 0.27 30.25
N GLU A 89 -17.45 0.18 31.20
CA GLU A 89 -17.54 -0.75 32.32
C GLU A 89 -18.81 -0.51 33.15
N LYS A 90 -19.09 0.74 33.53
CA LYS A 90 -20.32 1.10 34.26
C LYS A 90 -21.58 0.76 33.46
N GLU A 91 -21.61 1.09 32.16
CA GLU A 91 -22.76 0.80 31.31
C GLU A 91 -23.02 -0.72 31.16
N ASN A 92 -21.97 -1.54 31.22
CA ASN A 92 -22.09 -2.98 31.16
C ASN A 92 -22.44 -3.62 32.51
N GLU A 93 -22.08 -3.00 33.63
CA GLU A 93 -22.54 -3.39 34.98
C GLU A 93 -24.03 -3.07 35.21
N ASP A 94 -24.54 -2.04 34.55
CA ASP A 94 -25.94 -1.59 34.64
C ASP A 94 -26.91 -2.32 33.66
N LYS A 95 -26.40 -3.23 32.81
CA LYS A 95 -27.17 -4.04 31.84
C LYS A 95 -27.52 -5.44 32.36
#